data_AF-A0A286IKH2-F1
#
_entry.id   AF-A0A286IKH2-F1
#
_cell.length_a   1.000
_cell.length_b   1.000
_cell.length_c   1.000
_cell.angle_alpha   90.00
_cell.angle_beta   90.00
_cell.angle_gamma   90.00
#
_symmetry.space_group_name_H-M   'P 1'
#
loop_
_entity.id
_entity.type
_entity.pdbx_description
1 polymer ?
#
loop_
_entity_poly.entity_id
_entity_poly.type
_entity_poly.pdbx_seq_one_letter_code
_entity_poly.pdbx_strand_id
1 'polypeptide(L)'
;MKLNKEHIKIIQQFVKSKYVDYYDVQLELVDHIASKIENTLEEDADILKFHDTLSDVHRSFGLFGFSEFVEEKQKKEYRKGMKLFLKELRSFFQVPQIILTLLIGLFFYSISTSFGGELFWASVQLRLFPLLYTEV
;
A
#
# COMPACT_ATOMS: atom_id res chain seq x y z
N MET A 1 6.64 37.51 9.48
CA MET A 1 6.89 37.23 10.93
C MET A 1 7.50 35.84 11.10
N LYS A 2 8.28 35.53 12.15
CA LYS A 2 8.66 34.13 12.48
C LYS A 2 7.71 33.53 13.52
N LEU A 3 7.24 32.30 13.30
CA LEU A 3 6.37 31.62 14.25
C LEU A 3 7.14 31.11 15.47
N ASN A 4 6.52 31.23 16.64
CA ASN A 4 7.04 30.64 17.87
C ASN A 4 6.61 29.16 17.99
N LYS A 5 7.14 28.46 19.01
CA LYS A 5 6.85 27.05 19.23
C LYS A 5 5.37 26.77 19.55
N GLU A 6 4.66 27.70 20.17
CA GLU A 6 3.23 27.56 20.47
C GLU A 6 2.40 27.61 19.18
N HIS A 7 2.68 28.54 18.26
CA HIS A 7 2.01 28.60 16.96
C HIS A 7 2.23 27.32 16.16
N ILE A 8 3.46 26.81 16.13
CA ILE A 8 3.77 25.53 15.45
C ILE A 8 2.98 24.38 16.07
N LYS A 9 2.87 24.32 17.40
CA LYS A 9 2.08 23.31 18.10
C LYS A 9 0.59 23.39 17.76
N ILE A 10 0.04 24.61 17.64
CA ILE A 10 -1.35 24.81 17.19
C ILE A 10 -1.54 24.29 15.77
N ILE A 11 -0.62 24.60 14.84
CA ILE A 11 -0.67 24.10 13.46
C ILE A 11 -0.61 22.57 13.43
N GLN A 12 0.28 21.95 14.22
CA GLN A 12 0.39 20.50 14.32
C GLN A 12 -0.91 19.85 14.82
N GLN A 13 -1.51 20.42 15.86
CA GLN A 13 -2.80 19.94 16.38
C GLN A 13 -3.92 20.11 15.35
N PHE A 14 -3.92 21.23 14.64
CA PHE A 14 -4.88 21.51 13.58
C PHE A 14 -4.77 20.49 12.44
N VAL A 15 -3.58 20.23 11.92
CA VAL A 15 -3.34 19.23 10.86
C VAL A 15 -3.78 17.83 11.33
N LYS A 16 -3.41 17.45 12.56
CA LYS A 16 -3.81 16.16 13.14
C LYS A 16 -5.32 16.03 13.30
N SER A 17 -6.02 17.11 13.64
CA SER A 17 -7.49 17.12 13.79
C SER A 17 -8.25 16.85 12.47
N LYS A 18 -7.58 17.00 11.34
CA LYS A 18 -8.15 16.79 9.99
C LYS A 18 -7.93 15.38 9.45
N TYR A 19 -7.60 14.41 10.31
CA TYR A 19 -7.46 12.99 9.96
C TYR A 19 -6.38 12.71 8.90
N VAL A 20 -5.26 13.42 8.97
CA VAL A 20 -4.07 13.13 8.14
C VAL A 20 -3.29 12.01 8.81
N ASP A 21 -3.43 10.76 8.36
CA ASP A 21 -2.82 9.59 9.03
C ASP A 21 -1.30 9.46 8.81
N TYR A 22 -0.79 10.04 7.72
CA TYR A 22 0.61 9.90 7.33
C TYR A 22 1.47 10.98 8.00
N TYR A 23 2.43 10.56 8.83
CA TYR A 23 3.29 11.48 9.59
C TYR A 23 4.16 12.38 8.69
N ASP A 24 4.66 11.86 7.57
CA ASP A 24 5.42 12.66 6.60
C ASP A 24 4.54 13.73 5.95
N VAL A 25 3.29 13.39 5.60
CA VAL A 25 2.31 14.35 5.09
C VAL A 25 1.94 15.38 6.15
N GLN A 26 1.83 14.99 7.43
CA GLN A 26 1.61 15.95 8.52
C GLN A 26 2.74 16.97 8.60
N LEU A 27 4.00 16.53 8.53
CA LEU A 27 5.16 17.42 8.59
C LEU A 27 5.17 18.39 7.40
N GLU A 28 4.90 17.90 6.20
CA GLU A 28 4.82 18.73 4.99
C GLU A 28 3.70 19.77 5.08
N LEU A 29 2.51 19.38 5.54
CA LEU A 29 1.40 20.29 5.74
C LEU A 29 1.70 21.34 6.82
N VAL A 30 2.34 20.95 7.93
CA VAL A 30 2.74 21.87 8.99
C VAL A 30 3.74 22.90 8.46
N ASP A 31 4.75 22.47 7.71
CA ASP A 31 5.76 23.35 7.12
C ASP A 31 5.16 24.30 6.08
N HIS A 32 4.28 23.79 5.22
CA HIS A 32 3.58 24.58 4.22
C HIS A 32 2.66 25.63 4.87
N ILE A 33 1.85 25.24 5.85
CA ILE A 33 0.95 26.14 6.56
C ILE A 33 1.76 27.20 7.33
N ALA A 34 2.81 26.79 8.05
CA ALA A 34 3.70 27.70 8.76
C ALA A 34 4.28 28.75 7.80
N SER A 35 4.87 28.32 6.69
CA SER A 35 5.44 29.21 5.67
C SER A 35 4.41 30.18 5.09
N LYS A 36 3.19 29.72 4.78
CA LYS A 36 2.11 30.60 4.30
C LYS A 36 1.70 31.65 5.34
N ILE A 37 1.58 31.24 6.60
CA ILE A 37 1.23 32.14 7.71
C ILE A 37 2.35 33.18 7.93
N GLU A 38 3.61 32.76 7.91
CA GLU A 38 4.77 33.66 8.06
C GLU A 38 4.86 34.73 6.97
N ASN A 39 4.45 34.37 5.75
CA ASN A 39 4.37 35.27 4.61
C ASN A 39 3.14 36.20 4.65
N THR A 40 2.09 35.81 5.36
CA THR A 40 0.82 36.58 5.43
C THR A 40 0.78 37.51 6.64
N LEU A 41 1.40 37.13 7.77
CA LEU A 41 1.41 37.92 9.00
C LEU A 41 2.61 38.87 9.08
N GLU A 42 2.29 40.14 9.36
CA GLU A 42 3.24 41.17 9.78
C GLU A 42 3.80 40.88 11.19
N GLU A 43 4.93 41.47 11.56
CA GLU A 43 5.71 41.10 12.76
C GLU A 43 4.99 41.28 14.11
N ASP A 44 3.95 42.13 14.18
CA ASP A 44 3.21 42.46 15.41
C ASP A 44 1.77 41.92 15.46
N ALA A 45 1.48 40.82 14.76
CA ALA A 45 0.13 40.28 14.72
C ALA A 45 -0.28 39.52 16.00
N ASP A 46 -1.45 39.90 16.56
CA ASP A 46 -2.06 39.26 17.72
C ASP A 46 -2.54 37.81 17.42
N ILE A 47 -2.73 37.01 18.46
CA ILE A 47 -3.11 35.59 18.38
C ILE A 47 -4.46 35.38 17.68
N LEU A 48 -5.36 36.36 17.75
CA LEU A 48 -6.63 36.34 17.03
C LEU A 48 -6.40 36.37 15.50
N LYS A 49 -5.51 37.27 15.03
CA LYS A 49 -5.11 37.33 13.62
C LYS A 49 -4.44 36.04 13.16
N PHE A 50 -3.67 35.40 14.02
CA PHE A 50 -3.07 34.09 13.70
C PHE A 50 -4.14 33.02 13.45
N HIS A 51 -5.15 32.92 14.31
CA HIS A 51 -6.24 31.94 14.13
C HIS A 51 -7.05 32.21 12.85
N ASP A 52 -7.35 33.48 12.56
CA ASP A 52 -8.05 33.87 11.34
C ASP A 52 -7.20 33.53 10.10
N THR A 53 -5.90 33.85 10.13
CA THR A 53 -4.97 33.55 9.04
C THR A 53 -4.81 32.04 8.85
N LEU A 54 -4.74 31.26 9.91
CA LEU A 54 -4.70 29.79 9.83
C LEU A 54 -5.96 29.24 9.15
N SER A 55 -7.14 29.79 9.48
CA SER A 55 -8.40 29.42 8.84
C SER A 55 -8.43 29.80 7.36
N ASP A 56 -7.94 30.98 7.00
CA ASP A 56 -7.86 31.43 5.61
C ASP A 56 -6.85 30.63 4.78
N VAL A 57 -5.69 30.32 5.36
CA VAL A 57 -4.70 29.43 4.77
C VAL A 57 -5.30 28.04 4.56
N HIS A 58 -6.03 27.49 5.54
CA HIS A 58 -6.75 26.24 5.37
C HIS A 58 -7.78 26.31 4.23
N ARG A 59 -8.55 27.41 4.14
CA ARG A 59 -9.52 27.62 3.05
C ARG A 59 -8.84 27.73 1.68
N SER A 60 -7.59 28.19 1.63
CA SER A 60 -6.78 28.24 0.38
C SER A 60 -6.46 26.86 -0.19
N PHE A 61 -6.55 25.78 0.60
CA PHE A 61 -6.42 24.40 0.12
C PHE A 61 -7.68 23.90 -0.62
N GLY A 62 -8.73 24.71 -0.71
CA GLY A 62 -9.93 24.40 -1.49
C GLY A 62 -10.88 23.40 -0.83
N LEU A 63 -11.89 22.96 -1.60
CA LEU A 63 -12.96 22.07 -1.14
C LEU A 63 -12.44 20.72 -0.60
N PHE A 64 -11.35 20.24 -1.17
CA PHE A 64 -10.76 18.94 -0.82
C PHE A 64 -9.74 19.03 0.32
N GLY A 65 -9.30 20.24 0.71
CA GLY A 65 -8.43 20.47 1.86
C GLY A 65 -7.15 19.63 1.81
N PHE A 66 -6.94 18.79 2.83
CA PHE A 66 -5.75 17.93 2.93
C PHE A 66 -5.87 16.58 2.21
N SER A 67 -7.04 16.25 1.66
CA SER A 67 -7.25 14.95 1.03
C SER A 67 -6.39 14.73 -0.20
N GLU A 68 -6.08 15.78 -0.98
CA GLU A 68 -5.19 15.68 -2.15
C GLU A 68 -3.79 15.19 -1.76
N PHE A 69 -3.23 15.69 -0.66
CA PHE A 69 -1.92 15.28 -0.15
C PHE A 69 -1.93 13.82 0.32
N VAL A 70 -3.00 13.43 1.01
CA VAL A 70 -3.19 12.05 1.48
C VAL A 70 -3.35 11.10 0.30
N GLU A 71 -4.14 11.48 -0.71
CA GLU A 71 -4.36 10.70 -1.93
C GLU A 71 -3.05 10.55 -2.72
N GLU A 72 -2.27 11.63 -2.86
CA GLU A 72 -0.98 11.56 -3.55
C GLU A 72 -0.04 10.58 -2.84
N LYS A 73 0.02 10.64 -1.50
CA LYS A 73 0.80 9.71 -0.68
C LYS A 73 0.31 8.27 -0.87
N GLN A 74 -1.00 8.03 -0.79
CA GLN A 74 -1.60 6.71 -1.03
C GLN A 74 -1.26 6.19 -2.43
N LYS A 75 -1.40 7.02 -3.46
CA LYS A 75 -1.08 6.68 -4.86
C LYS A 75 0.41 6.38 -5.05
N LYS A 76 1.29 7.05 -4.31
CA LYS A 76 2.74 6.79 -4.32
C LYS A 76 3.05 5.45 -3.68
N GLU A 77 2.48 5.14 -2.51
CA GLU A 77 2.68 3.84 -1.85
C GLU A 77 2.07 2.70 -2.69
N TYR A 78 0.87 2.89 -3.26
CA TYR A 78 0.25 1.94 -4.18
C TYR A 78 1.13 1.67 -5.40
N ARG A 79 1.68 2.71 -6.04
CA ARG A 79 2.60 2.55 -7.19
C ARG A 79 3.84 1.75 -6.83
N LYS A 80 4.42 1.98 -5.65
CA LYS A 80 5.56 1.17 -5.15
C LYS A 80 5.15 -0.29 -4.93
N GLY A 81 4.03 -0.52 -4.25
CA GLY A 81 3.49 -1.86 -4.02
C GLY A 81 3.22 -2.61 -5.32
N MET A 82 2.58 -1.95 -6.28
CA MET A 82 2.32 -2.50 -7.62
C MET A 82 3.62 -2.80 -8.37
N LYS A 83 4.64 -1.93 -8.28
CA LYS A 83 5.95 -2.20 -8.89
C LYS A 83 6.61 -3.45 -8.30
N LEU A 84 6.54 -3.63 -6.99
CA LEU A 84 7.04 -4.83 -6.32
C LEU A 84 6.23 -6.07 -6.70
N PHE A 85 4.90 -5.96 -6.69
CA PHE A 85 4.00 -7.03 -7.12
C PHE A 85 4.28 -7.46 -8.56
N LEU A 86 4.38 -6.52 -9.50
CA LEU A 86 4.68 -6.81 -10.90
C LEU A 86 6.09 -7.40 -11.09
N LYS A 87 7.07 -6.97 -10.28
CA LYS A 87 8.40 -7.57 -10.26
C LYS A 87 8.33 -9.03 -9.83
N GLU A 88 7.63 -9.30 -8.73
CA GLU A 88 7.46 -10.66 -8.20
C GLU A 88 6.65 -11.53 -9.14
N LEU A 89 5.56 -11.01 -9.70
CA LEU A 89 4.73 -11.66 -10.71
C LEU A 89 5.56 -12.02 -11.94
N ARG A 90 6.38 -11.09 -12.45
CA ARG A 90 7.29 -11.36 -13.57
C ARG A 90 8.35 -12.40 -13.21
N SER A 91 8.87 -12.38 -11.98
CA SER A 91 9.82 -13.38 -11.51
C SER A 91 9.18 -14.76 -11.38
N PHE A 92 7.91 -14.82 -10.95
CA PHE A 92 7.12 -16.05 -10.87
C PHE A 92 6.87 -16.63 -12.27
N PHE A 93 6.45 -15.79 -13.23
CA PHE A 93 6.29 -16.19 -14.63
C PHE A 93 7.62 -16.51 -15.32
N GLN A 94 8.77 -16.16 -14.73
CA GLN A 94 10.07 -16.45 -15.32
C GLN A 94 10.61 -17.85 -15.02
N VAL A 95 10.17 -18.61 -13.99
CA VAL A 95 10.79 -19.94 -13.73
C VAL A 95 9.84 -21.12 -13.41
N PRO A 96 9.57 -21.60 -12.19
CA PRO A 96 9.77 -23.05 -12.00
C PRO A 96 8.50 -23.91 -12.03
N GLN A 97 7.39 -23.44 -11.46
CA GLN A 97 6.36 -24.36 -10.99
C GLN A 97 5.48 -24.91 -12.10
N ILE A 98 5.06 -24.11 -13.08
CA ILE A 98 4.25 -24.62 -14.20
C ILE A 98 5.08 -25.57 -15.05
N ILE A 99 6.32 -25.20 -15.39
CA ILE A 99 7.25 -26.05 -16.15
C ILE A 99 7.58 -27.33 -15.39
N LEU A 100 7.81 -27.23 -14.07
CA LEU A 100 8.05 -28.39 -13.20
C LEU A 100 6.81 -29.29 -13.11
N THR A 101 5.61 -28.72 -12.99
CA THR A 101 4.35 -29.48 -12.95
C THR A 101 4.12 -30.20 -14.28
N LEU A 102 4.39 -29.52 -15.40
CA LEU A 102 4.33 -30.10 -16.75
C LEU A 102 5.38 -31.21 -16.92
N LEU A 103 6.61 -31.00 -16.47
CA LEU A 103 7.68 -32.00 -16.52
C LEU A 103 7.36 -33.23 -15.67
N ILE A 104 6.84 -33.05 -14.46
CA ILE A 104 6.41 -34.14 -13.59
C ILE A 104 5.24 -34.89 -14.25
N GLY A 105 4.24 -34.17 -14.77
CA GLY A 105 3.11 -34.79 -15.47
C GLY A 105 3.54 -35.60 -16.70
N LEU A 106 4.44 -35.05 -17.52
CA LEU A 106 5.00 -35.75 -18.69
C LEU A 106 5.87 -36.95 -18.30
N PHE A 107 6.62 -36.86 -17.20
CA PHE A 107 7.41 -37.96 -16.66
C PHE A 107 6.53 -39.13 -16.22
N PHE A 108 5.45 -38.86 -15.47
CA PHE A 108 4.48 -39.89 -15.08
C PHE A 108 3.74 -40.48 -16.28
N TYR A 109 3.36 -39.65 -17.25
CA TYR A 109 2.76 -40.12 -18.49
C TYR A 109 3.69 -41.06 -19.26
N SER A 110 4.97 -40.70 -19.41
CA SER A 110 5.97 -41.53 -20.08
C SER A 110 6.14 -42.90 -19.39
N ILE A 111 6.29 -42.92 -18.05
CA ILE A 111 6.35 -44.16 -17.27
C ILE A 111 5.09 -45.02 -17.48
N SER A 112 3.90 -44.42 -17.45
CA SER A 112 2.65 -45.13 -17.67
C SER A 112 2.60 -45.79 -19.05
N THR A 113 3.14 -45.14 -20.09
CA THR A 113 3.16 -45.74 -21.43
C THR A 113 4.19 -46.86 -21.59
N SER A 114 5.34 -46.80 -20.89
CA SER A 114 6.39 -47.83 -20.98
C SER A 114 6.10 -49.11 -20.18
N PHE A 115 5.32 -49.03 -19.09
CA PHE A 115 5.06 -50.18 -18.20
C PHE A 115 3.72 -50.91 -18.43
N GLY A 116 3.08 -50.68 -19.58
CA GLY A 116 1.72 -51.19 -19.84
C GLY A 116 0.70 -50.41 -19.01
N GLY A 117 0.17 -49.34 -19.61
CA GLY A 117 -0.61 -48.31 -18.90
C GLY A 117 -1.77 -48.85 -18.05
N GLU A 118 -2.37 -49.95 -18.45
CA GLU A 118 -3.45 -50.61 -17.70
C GLU A 118 -2.99 -51.10 -16.31
N LEU A 119 -1.79 -51.66 -16.20
CA LEU A 119 -1.25 -52.15 -14.92
C LEU A 119 -0.87 -51.01 -13.98
N PHE A 120 -0.37 -49.90 -14.53
CA PHE A 120 -0.02 -48.71 -13.74
C PHE A 120 -1.28 -48.05 -13.15
N TRP A 121 -2.30 -47.79 -13.96
CA TRP A 121 -3.56 -47.20 -13.49
C TRP A 121 -4.29 -48.11 -12.49
N ALA A 122 -4.27 -49.43 -12.70
CA ALA A 122 -4.79 -50.40 -11.74
C ALA A 122 -4.05 -50.34 -10.38
N SER A 123 -2.72 -50.19 -10.39
CA SER A 123 -1.92 -50.10 -9.16
C SER A 123 -2.16 -48.79 -8.37
N VAL A 124 -2.41 -47.68 -9.06
CA VAL A 124 -2.74 -46.38 -8.45
C VAL A 124 -4.13 -46.43 -7.82
N GLN A 125 -5.13 -46.98 -8.52
CA GLN A 125 -6.48 -47.17 -7.97
C GLN A 125 -6.47 -48.06 -6.73
N LEU A 126 -5.71 -49.17 -6.73
CA LEU A 126 -5.64 -50.10 -5.61
C LEU A 126 -4.99 -49.48 -4.35
N ARG A 127 -4.04 -48.56 -4.51
CA ARG A 127 -3.43 -47.81 -3.38
C ARG A 127 -4.29 -46.65 -2.86
N LEU A 128 -5.12 -46.05 -3.71
CA LEU A 128 -6.02 -44.96 -3.31
C LEU A 128 -7.36 -45.46 -2.74
N PHE A 129 -7.76 -46.69 -3.08
CA PHE A 129 -9.00 -47.32 -2.61
C PHE A 129 -9.20 -47.30 -1.08
N PRO A 130 -8.18 -47.55 -0.23
CA PRO A 130 -8.35 -47.50 1.22
C PRO A 130 -8.65 -46.09 1.75
N LEU A 131 -8.12 -45.05 1.11
CA LEU A 131 -8.30 -43.66 1.55
C LEU A 131 -9.73 -43.14 1.36
N LEU A 132 -10.49 -43.74 0.44
CA LEU A 132 -11.89 -43.37 0.20
C LEU A 132 -12.87 -44.08 1.15
N TYR A 133 -12.42 -45.13 1.85
CA TYR A 133 -13.25 -45.94 2.74
C TYR A 133 -12.86 -45.82 4.22
N THR A 134 -11.79 -45.07 4.54
CA THR A 134 -11.37 -44.81 5.94
C THR A 134 -12.20 -43.75 6.67
N GLU A 135 -13.22 -43.15 6.03
CA GLU A 135 -14.13 -42.17 6.67
C GLU A 135 -15.54 -42.72 6.99
N VAL A 136 -15.70 -44.05 7.11
CA VAL A 136 -16.91 -44.69 7.66
C VAL A 136 -16.54 -45.52 8.88
#